data_AF-E1I9S5-F1
#
_entry.id   AF-E1I9S5-F1
#
_cell.length_a   1.000
_cell.length_b   1.000
_cell.length_c   1.000
_cell.angle_alpha   90.00
_cell.angle_beta   90.00
_cell.angle_gamma   90.00
#
_symmetry.space_group_name_H-M   'P 1'
#
loop_
_entity.id
_entity.type
_entity.pdbx_description
1 polymer ?
#
loop_
_entity_poly.entity_id
_entity_poly.type
_entity_poly.pdbx_seq_one_letter_code
_entity_poly.pdbx_strand_id
1 'polypeptide(L)'
;MTILMTAEALAADLAGAQVDPNEAQKALAYLRSKGESKALFTYLQAVVNNGSAVIRSTRTIDYYRDLLVSCQRHLRPLQNDYEQMLATFAWSLRLLRYYRAVPWASQEKATQQREQPVSLANKPDPSLRLAEPVLPAVGETFHAKVLELDDDVVMLELPGFSEAQAVGLIKMSVANRPKYRIGNVARVAVLGVRTLKSGRIVVDLNPAPQKKV
;
A
#
# COMPACT_ATOMS: atom_id res chain seq x y z
N MET A 1 -1.38 -19.65 -3.90
CA MET A 1 -1.43 -18.91 -2.62
C MET A 1 -2.27 -19.74 -1.66
N THR A 2 -1.81 -19.99 -0.44
CA THR A 2 -2.55 -20.86 0.49
C THR A 2 -3.75 -20.11 1.07
N ILE A 3 -4.85 -20.83 1.35
CA ILE A 3 -6.08 -20.31 1.97
C ILE A 3 -5.77 -19.45 3.20
N LEU A 4 -4.83 -19.91 4.03
CA LEU A 4 -4.45 -19.22 5.26
C LEU A 4 -3.77 -17.87 5.01
N MET A 5 -2.85 -17.78 4.04
CA MET A 5 -2.17 -16.51 3.71
C MET A 5 -3.17 -15.45 3.22
N THR A 6 -4.08 -15.84 2.33
CA THR A 6 -5.11 -14.92 1.81
C THR A 6 -6.11 -14.54 2.90
N ALA A 7 -6.48 -15.49 3.78
CA ALA A 7 -7.36 -15.23 4.91
C ALA A 7 -6.74 -14.25 5.91
N GLU A 8 -5.45 -14.38 6.20
CA GLU A 8 -4.71 -13.48 7.08
C GLU A 8 -4.62 -12.07 6.52
N ALA A 9 -4.28 -11.93 5.23
CA ALA A 9 -4.22 -10.63 4.56
C ALA A 9 -5.60 -9.93 4.54
N LEU A 10 -6.66 -10.68 4.22
CA LEU A 10 -8.02 -10.16 4.27
C LEU A 10 -8.42 -9.75 5.68
N ALA A 11 -8.11 -10.56 6.70
CA ALA A 11 -8.43 -10.24 8.08
C ALA A 11 -7.69 -8.98 8.58
N ALA A 12 -6.43 -8.80 8.17
CA ALA A 12 -5.64 -7.61 8.49
C ALA A 12 -6.24 -6.35 7.85
N ASP A 13 -6.61 -6.40 6.56
CA ASP A 13 -7.28 -5.28 5.88
C ASP A 13 -8.61 -4.91 6.57
N LEU A 14 -9.44 -5.91 6.89
CA LEU A 14 -10.72 -5.68 7.57
C LEU A 14 -10.54 -5.10 8.98
N ALA A 15 -9.50 -5.54 9.71
CA ALA A 15 -9.18 -5.00 11.02
C ALA A 15 -8.66 -3.57 10.94
N GLY A 16 -7.80 -3.26 9.96
CA GLY A 16 -7.30 -1.91 9.69
C GLY A 16 -8.42 -0.93 9.33
N ALA A 17 -9.39 -1.37 8.53
CA ALA A 17 -10.60 -0.62 8.18
C ALA A 17 -11.66 -0.61 9.30
N GLN A 18 -11.39 -1.23 10.46
CA GLN A 18 -12.31 -1.27 11.60
C GLN A 18 -13.70 -1.87 11.29
N VAL A 19 -13.78 -2.76 10.30
CA VAL A 19 -15.03 -3.42 9.88
C VAL A 19 -15.64 -4.20 11.04
N ASP A 20 -16.96 -4.05 11.22
CA ASP A 20 -17.71 -4.81 12.21
C ASP A 20 -17.78 -6.31 11.82
N PRO A 21 -17.26 -7.24 12.65
CA PRO A 21 -17.33 -8.67 12.38
C PRO A 21 -18.75 -9.20 12.19
N ASN A 22 -19.77 -8.55 12.76
CA ASN A 22 -21.16 -8.95 12.60
C ASN A 22 -21.69 -8.60 11.21
N GLU A 23 -21.32 -7.45 10.65
CA GLU A 23 -21.69 -7.09 9.27
C GLU A 23 -20.97 -7.98 8.26
N ALA A 24 -19.69 -8.29 8.50
CA ALA A 24 -18.95 -9.23 7.69
C ALA A 24 -19.53 -10.66 7.78
N GLN A 25 -20.02 -11.07 8.96
CA GLN A 25 -20.68 -12.36 9.14
C GLN A 25 -21.97 -12.48 8.32
N LYS A 26 -22.74 -11.39 8.15
CA LYS A 26 -23.93 -11.38 7.28
C LYS A 26 -23.55 -11.65 5.82
N ALA A 27 -22.45 -11.07 5.35
CA ALA A 27 -21.95 -11.33 4.00
C ALA A 27 -21.50 -12.79 3.81
N LEU A 28 -20.85 -13.39 4.82
CA LEU A 28 -20.51 -14.81 4.79
C LEU A 28 -21.75 -15.71 4.79
N ALA A 29 -22.79 -15.36 5.57
CA ALA A 29 -24.06 -16.08 5.58
C ALA A 29 -24.74 -16.01 4.20
N TYR A 30 -24.70 -14.85 3.54
CA TYR A 30 -25.21 -14.69 2.18
C TYR A 30 -24.46 -15.57 1.19
N LEU A 31 -23.12 -15.56 1.19
CA LEU A 31 -22.30 -16.43 0.33
C LEU A 31 -22.70 -17.90 0.46
N ARG A 32 -22.83 -18.39 1.71
CA ARG A 32 -23.26 -19.77 2.00
C ARG A 32 -24.65 -20.08 1.47
N SER A 33 -25.58 -19.14 1.61
CA SER A 33 -26.96 -19.33 1.17
C SER A 33 -27.10 -19.43 -0.35
N LYS A 34 -26.17 -18.83 -1.10
CA LYS A 34 -26.19 -18.82 -2.57
C LYS A 34 -25.37 -19.94 -3.18
N GLY A 35 -24.33 -20.42 -2.51
CA GLY A 35 -23.48 -21.47 -3.07
C GLY A 35 -22.65 -21.02 -4.28
N GLU A 36 -22.47 -19.71 -4.48
CA GLU A 36 -21.79 -19.15 -5.65
C GLU A 36 -20.87 -17.99 -5.25
N SER A 37 -19.60 -18.06 -5.68
CA SER A 37 -18.58 -17.05 -5.40
C SER A 37 -18.96 -15.65 -5.88
N LYS A 38 -19.51 -15.52 -7.09
CA LYS A 38 -19.86 -14.21 -7.67
C LYS A 38 -20.99 -13.52 -6.91
N ALA A 39 -21.87 -14.30 -6.29
CA ALA A 39 -23.00 -13.77 -5.54
C ALA A 39 -22.56 -12.87 -4.37
N LEU A 40 -21.40 -13.12 -3.77
CA LEU A 40 -20.82 -12.26 -2.73
C LEU A 40 -20.61 -10.84 -3.22
N PHE A 41 -19.96 -10.67 -4.37
CA PHE A 41 -19.66 -9.34 -4.92
C PHE A 41 -20.92 -8.62 -5.36
N THR A 42 -21.85 -9.34 -5.99
CA THR A 42 -23.16 -8.77 -6.36
C THR A 42 -23.92 -8.28 -5.15
N TYR A 43 -23.93 -9.06 -4.06
CA TYR A 43 -24.57 -8.67 -2.80
C TYR A 43 -23.93 -7.43 -2.19
N LEU A 44 -22.60 -7.42 -2.02
CA LEU A 44 -21.89 -6.29 -1.44
C LEU A 44 -22.09 -5.02 -2.29
N GLN A 45 -22.03 -5.13 -3.62
CA GLN A 45 -22.29 -4.01 -4.52
C GLN A 45 -23.74 -3.51 -4.41
N ALA A 46 -24.72 -4.41 -4.31
CA ALA A 46 -26.13 -4.03 -4.14
C ALA A 46 -26.37 -3.30 -2.82
N VAL A 47 -25.74 -3.76 -1.73
CA VAL A 47 -25.79 -3.08 -0.43
C VAL A 47 -25.13 -1.70 -0.50
N VAL A 48 -23.96 -1.58 -1.14
CA VAL A 48 -23.25 -0.29 -1.28
C VAL A 48 -24.07 0.71 -2.12
N ASN A 49 -24.71 0.25 -3.19
CA ASN A 49 -25.43 1.13 -4.12
C ASN A 49 -26.82 1.53 -3.60
N ASN A 50 -27.55 0.60 -2.98
CA ASN A 50 -28.97 0.80 -2.63
C ASN A 50 -29.23 0.78 -1.12
N GLY A 51 -28.25 0.37 -0.31
CA GLY A 51 -28.42 0.14 1.12
C GLY A 51 -28.61 1.42 1.93
N SER A 52 -28.19 2.59 1.42
CA SER A 52 -28.43 3.88 2.10
C SER A 52 -29.92 4.19 2.28
N ALA A 53 -30.80 3.63 1.45
CA ALA A 53 -32.25 3.78 1.57
C ALA A 53 -32.87 2.89 2.67
N VAL A 54 -32.17 1.85 3.13
CA VAL A 54 -32.70 0.82 4.05
C VAL A 54 -31.94 0.80 5.38
N ILE A 55 -30.68 1.22 5.37
CA ILE A 55 -29.77 1.16 6.52
C ILE A 55 -29.89 2.46 7.33
N ARG A 56 -30.18 2.31 8.64
CA ARG A 56 -30.43 3.43 9.55
C ARG A 56 -29.17 4.20 9.98
N SER A 57 -27.97 3.67 9.69
CA SER A 57 -26.69 4.24 10.11
C SER A 57 -25.75 4.38 8.92
N THR A 58 -25.22 5.58 8.72
CA THR A 58 -24.17 5.86 7.73
C THR A 58 -22.91 5.03 7.98
N ARG A 59 -22.61 4.72 9.25
CA ARG A 59 -21.47 3.87 9.60
C ARG A 59 -21.60 2.44 9.08
N THR A 60 -22.81 1.91 9.00
CA THR A 60 -23.03 0.55 8.50
C THR A 60 -22.81 0.47 6.99
N ILE A 61 -23.14 1.50 6.22
CA ILE A 61 -22.84 1.51 4.78
C ILE A 61 -21.33 1.59 4.52
N ASP A 62 -20.59 2.31 5.36
CA ASP A 62 -19.13 2.40 5.27
C ASP A 62 -18.47 1.04 5.49
N TYR A 63 -18.95 0.25 6.46
CA TYR A 63 -18.48 -1.13 6.63
C TYR A 63 -18.66 -2.00 5.38
N TYR A 64 -19.78 -1.84 4.67
CA TYR A 64 -20.01 -2.58 3.44
C TYR A 64 -19.13 -2.11 2.27
N ARG A 65 -18.75 -0.82 2.23
CA ARG A 65 -17.79 -0.28 1.26
C ARG A 65 -16.40 -0.86 1.49
N ASP A 66 -15.93 -0.82 2.73
CA ASP A 66 -14.62 -1.37 3.11
C ASP A 66 -14.57 -2.88 2.88
N LEU A 67 -15.64 -3.59 3.26
CA LEU A 67 -15.79 -5.03 3.03
C LEU A 67 -15.75 -5.35 1.52
N LEU A 68 -16.43 -4.58 0.67
CA LEU A 68 -16.40 -4.76 -0.78
C LEU A 68 -14.99 -4.59 -1.33
N VAL A 69 -14.27 -3.52 -0.95
CA VAL A 69 -12.91 -3.24 -1.43
C VAL A 69 -11.94 -4.35 -1.00
N SER A 70 -11.96 -4.74 0.27
CA SER A 70 -11.09 -5.81 0.79
C SER A 70 -11.41 -7.17 0.15
N CYS A 71 -12.70 -7.52 0.00
CA CYS A 71 -13.09 -8.76 -0.68
C CYS A 71 -12.68 -8.75 -2.16
N GLN A 72 -12.84 -7.63 -2.88
CA GLN A 72 -12.41 -7.54 -4.28
C GLN A 72 -10.90 -7.69 -4.42
N ARG A 73 -10.11 -7.16 -3.47
CA ARG A 73 -8.66 -7.31 -3.47
C ARG A 73 -8.22 -8.76 -3.26
N HIS A 74 -8.79 -9.44 -2.26
CA HIS A 74 -8.27 -10.73 -1.80
C HIS A 74 -9.01 -11.95 -2.34
N LEU A 75 -10.33 -11.83 -2.60
CA LEU A 75 -11.17 -12.96 -2.98
C LEU A 75 -11.49 -13.02 -4.48
N ARG A 76 -11.28 -11.94 -5.23
CA ARG A 76 -11.53 -11.94 -6.69
C ARG A 76 -10.71 -13.00 -7.46
N PRO A 77 -9.45 -13.32 -7.09
CA PRO A 77 -8.75 -14.45 -7.70
C PRO A 77 -9.45 -15.80 -7.49
N LEU A 78 -10.27 -15.93 -6.44
CA LEU A 78 -11.03 -17.14 -6.10
C LEU A 78 -12.45 -17.15 -6.67
N GLN A 79 -12.81 -16.21 -7.55
CA GLN A 79 -14.18 -16.04 -8.05
C GLN A 79 -14.75 -17.26 -8.81
N ASN A 80 -13.90 -18.18 -9.24
CA ASN A 80 -14.29 -19.41 -9.93
C ASN A 80 -14.15 -20.66 -9.04
N ASP A 81 -13.78 -20.50 -7.77
CA ASP A 81 -13.63 -21.60 -6.80
C ASP A 81 -14.40 -21.26 -5.52
N TYR A 82 -15.62 -21.79 -5.43
CA TYR A 82 -16.53 -21.54 -4.31
C TYR A 82 -15.99 -22.06 -2.99
N GLU A 83 -15.47 -23.30 -2.98
CA GLU A 83 -14.97 -23.93 -1.75
C GLU A 83 -13.77 -23.18 -1.21
N GLN A 84 -12.81 -22.80 -2.06
CA GLN A 84 -11.66 -21.99 -1.63
C GLN A 84 -12.08 -20.59 -1.18
N MET A 85 -12.98 -19.92 -1.89
CA MET A 85 -13.47 -18.60 -1.47
C MET A 85 -14.17 -18.68 -0.11
N LEU A 86 -15.05 -19.66 0.06
CA LEU A 86 -15.80 -19.86 1.30
C LEU A 86 -14.86 -20.15 2.47
N ALA A 87 -13.91 -21.07 2.30
CA ALA A 87 -12.94 -21.41 3.33
C ALA A 87 -12.07 -20.19 3.70
N THR A 88 -11.57 -19.47 2.69
CA THR A 88 -10.74 -18.27 2.88
C THR A 88 -11.51 -17.18 3.63
N PHE A 89 -12.74 -16.90 3.22
CA PHE A 89 -13.55 -15.87 3.87
C PHE A 89 -13.99 -16.28 5.27
N ALA A 90 -14.34 -17.55 5.50
CA ALA A 90 -14.67 -18.03 6.84
C ALA A 90 -13.48 -17.95 7.81
N TRP A 91 -12.27 -18.28 7.35
CA TRP A 91 -11.06 -18.15 8.16
C TRP A 91 -10.70 -16.69 8.44
N SER A 92 -10.86 -15.79 7.47
CA SER A 92 -10.57 -14.37 7.68
C SER A 92 -11.48 -13.75 8.75
N LEU A 93 -12.76 -14.15 8.81
CA LEU A 93 -13.67 -13.66 9.85
C LEU A 93 -13.34 -14.19 11.26
N ARG A 94 -12.83 -15.42 11.37
CA ARG A 94 -12.31 -15.93 12.64
C ARG A 94 -11.09 -15.11 13.10
N LEU A 95 -10.16 -14.82 12.18
CA LEU A 95 -8.97 -14.02 12.45
C LEU A 95 -9.33 -12.56 12.78
N LEU A 96 -10.30 -11.96 12.10
CA LEU A 96 -10.78 -10.62 12.40
C LEU A 96 -11.30 -10.52 13.84
N ARG A 97 -12.08 -11.50 14.29
CA ARG A 97 -12.56 -11.56 15.68
C ARG A 97 -11.40 -11.71 16.66
N TYR A 98 -10.41 -12.54 16.32
CA TYR A 98 -9.19 -12.69 17.12
C TYR A 98 -8.42 -11.37 17.23
N TYR A 99 -8.18 -10.65 16.13
CA TYR A 99 -7.48 -9.35 16.15
C TYR A 99 -8.22 -8.28 16.93
N ARG A 100 -9.55 -8.32 17.00
CA ARG A 100 -10.32 -7.42 17.85
C ARG A 100 -10.22 -7.77 19.34
N ALA A 101 -10.14 -9.06 19.66
CA ALA A 101 -9.94 -9.52 21.04
C ALA A 101 -8.50 -9.31 21.51
N VAL A 102 -7.54 -9.35 20.59
CA VAL A 102 -6.10 -9.27 20.84
C VAL A 102 -5.46 -8.23 19.89
N PRO A 103 -5.60 -6.91 20.18
CA PRO A 103 -5.21 -5.86 19.24
C PRO A 103 -3.72 -5.88 18.85
N TRP A 104 -2.84 -6.25 19.79
CA TRP A 104 -1.40 -6.35 19.56
C TRP A 104 -1.01 -7.48 18.59
N ALA A 105 -1.84 -8.52 18.43
CA ALA A 105 -1.55 -9.62 17.51
C ALA A 105 -1.60 -9.19 16.03
N SER A 106 -2.43 -8.18 15.71
CA SER A 106 -2.47 -7.58 14.37
C SER A 106 -1.20 -6.76 14.07
N GLN A 107 -0.64 -6.11 15.09
CA GLN A 107 0.59 -5.34 15.01
C GLN A 107 1.81 -6.25 14.88
N GLU A 108 1.89 -7.32 15.68
CA GLU A 108 2.94 -8.33 15.55
C GLU A 108 2.91 -9.03 14.20
N LYS A 109 1.72 -9.33 13.65
CA LYS A 109 1.59 -9.89 12.30
C LYS A 109 2.06 -8.90 11.22
N ALA A 110 1.72 -7.61 11.33
CA ALA A 110 2.21 -6.60 10.39
C ALA A 110 3.74 -6.43 10.47
N THR A 111 4.32 -6.56 11.66
CA THR A 111 5.77 -6.57 11.88
C THR A 111 6.42 -7.85 11.35
N GLN A 112 5.84 -9.03 11.62
CA GLN A 112 6.31 -10.33 11.12
C GLN A 112 6.18 -10.46 9.60
N GLN A 113 5.15 -9.88 8.97
CA GLN A 113 5.07 -9.82 7.50
C GLN A 113 6.11 -8.86 6.89
N ARG A 114 6.56 -7.85 7.64
CA ARG A 114 7.70 -7.00 7.29
C ARG A 114 9.05 -7.68 7.53
N GLU A 115 9.13 -8.62 8.47
CA GLU A 115 10.36 -9.26 8.92
C GLU A 115 10.54 -10.72 8.46
N GLN A 116 9.55 -11.32 7.78
CA GLN A 116 9.69 -12.69 7.27
C GLN A 116 10.79 -12.77 6.20
N PRO A 117 11.85 -13.58 6.41
CA PRO A 117 12.86 -13.82 5.41
C PRO A 117 12.28 -14.75 4.33
N VAL A 118 12.42 -14.34 3.08
CA VAL A 118 12.07 -15.15 1.91
C VAL A 118 13.00 -16.37 1.86
N SER A 119 12.59 -17.52 2.40
CA SER A 119 13.32 -18.78 2.19
C SER A 119 12.41 -20.01 2.28
N LEU A 120 11.97 -20.49 1.12
CA LEU A 120 12.33 -21.81 0.55
C LEU A 120 11.44 -22.12 -0.66
N ALA A 121 12.10 -22.61 -1.72
CA ALA A 121 11.56 -23.09 -3.00
C ALA A 121 11.29 -22.04 -4.10
N ASN A 122 12.37 -21.47 -4.61
CA ASN A 122 12.73 -21.67 -6.02
C ASN A 122 14.22 -21.44 -6.16
N LYS A 123 14.96 -22.44 -6.65
CA LYS A 123 16.35 -22.23 -7.09
C LYS A 123 16.33 -21.09 -8.11
N PRO A 124 16.98 -19.94 -7.86
CA PRO A 124 17.07 -18.90 -8.87
C PRO A 124 18.18 -19.29 -9.83
N ASP A 125 17.80 -19.37 -11.10
CA ASP A 125 18.68 -19.11 -12.23
C ASP A 125 19.50 -17.83 -11.96
N PRO A 126 20.80 -17.73 -12.29
CA PRO A 126 21.67 -16.63 -11.87
C PRO A 126 21.42 -15.28 -12.57
N SER A 127 20.31 -15.13 -13.29
CA SER A 127 20.08 -14.00 -14.18
C SER A 127 18.89 -13.19 -13.66
N LEU A 128 19.12 -11.89 -13.43
CA LEU A 128 18.15 -10.87 -12.98
C LEU A 128 18.14 -10.61 -11.46
N ARG A 129 19.29 -10.13 -10.94
CA ARG A 129 19.26 -9.19 -9.81
C ARG A 129 18.62 -7.88 -10.28
N LEU A 130 17.35 -7.65 -9.95
CA LEU A 130 16.81 -6.30 -9.90
C LEU A 130 17.45 -5.63 -8.68
N ALA A 131 18.30 -4.64 -8.95
CA ALA A 131 19.07 -3.92 -7.94
C ALA A 131 18.15 -3.37 -6.85
N GLU A 132 18.53 -3.59 -5.59
CA GLU A 132 18.02 -2.81 -4.47
C GLU A 132 18.13 -1.33 -4.83
N PRO A 133 17.14 -0.47 -4.52
CA PRO A 133 17.28 0.96 -4.72
C PRO A 133 18.40 1.45 -3.80
N VAL A 134 19.60 1.58 -4.37
CA VAL A 134 20.76 2.15 -3.69
C VAL A 134 20.55 3.65 -3.65
N LEU A 135 20.64 4.25 -2.46
CA LEU A 135 20.66 5.71 -2.34
C LEU A 135 21.84 6.23 -3.17
N PRO A 136 21.62 7.23 -4.05
CA PRO A 136 22.69 7.72 -4.90
C PRO A 136 23.83 8.28 -4.05
N ALA A 137 25.07 7.90 -4.42
CA ALA A 137 26.25 8.31 -3.68
C ALA A 137 26.50 9.81 -3.84
N VAL A 138 27.19 10.43 -2.88
CA VAL A 138 27.56 11.85 -2.96
C VAL A 138 28.41 12.10 -4.23
N GLY A 139 27.98 13.03 -5.07
CA GLY A 139 28.56 13.32 -6.39
C GLY A 139 27.86 12.67 -7.58
N GLU A 140 26.92 11.75 -7.36
CA GLU A 140 26.16 11.09 -8.43
C GLU A 140 25.08 12.00 -9.00
N THR A 141 24.87 11.96 -10.32
CA THR A 141 23.79 12.70 -10.99
C THR A 141 22.69 11.76 -11.42
N PHE A 142 21.44 12.07 -11.09
CA PHE A 142 20.28 11.28 -11.48
C PHE A 142 19.10 12.19 -11.84
N HIS A 143 18.04 11.58 -12.35
CA HIS A 143 16.82 12.27 -12.72
C HIS A 143 15.79 12.09 -11.61
N ALA A 144 15.25 13.20 -11.11
CA ALA A 144 14.30 13.22 -10.01
C ALA A 144 13.05 14.00 -10.44
N LYS A 145 11.87 13.55 -10.03
CA LYS A 145 10.61 14.24 -10.33
C LYS A 145 10.37 15.32 -9.29
N VAL A 146 9.99 16.52 -9.72
CA VAL A 146 9.64 17.61 -8.81
C VAL A 146 8.27 17.31 -8.19
N LEU A 147 8.23 17.17 -6.86
CA LEU A 147 7.03 16.90 -6.08
C LEU A 147 6.37 18.19 -5.63
N GLU A 148 7.15 19.06 -4.97
CA GLU A 148 6.68 20.31 -4.42
C GLU A 148 7.71 21.43 -4.64
N LEU A 149 7.21 22.65 -4.69
CA LEU A 149 8.01 23.84 -4.93
C LEU A 149 7.61 24.91 -3.92
N ASP A 150 8.53 25.24 -3.02
CA ASP A 150 8.44 26.36 -2.08
C ASP A 150 9.36 27.50 -2.53
N ASP A 151 9.21 28.67 -1.91
CA ASP A 151 9.94 29.90 -2.29
C ASP A 151 11.48 29.78 -2.18
N ASP A 152 11.96 28.91 -1.28
CA ASP A 152 13.38 28.69 -0.96
C ASP A 152 13.87 27.25 -1.21
N VAL A 153 12.97 26.30 -1.44
CA VAL A 153 13.32 24.87 -1.54
C VAL A 153 12.46 24.16 -2.59
N VAL A 154 13.09 23.32 -3.41
CA VAL A 154 12.38 22.39 -4.31
C VAL A 154 12.51 20.98 -3.78
N MET A 155 11.38 20.31 -3.59
CA MET A 155 11.31 18.91 -3.16
C MET A 155 11.22 17.99 -4.36
N LEU A 156 12.04 16.95 -4.38
CA LEU A 156 12.11 15.97 -5.46
C LEU A 156 11.95 14.54 -4.95
N GLU A 157 11.25 13.75 -5.75
CA GLU A 157 11.09 12.31 -5.59
C GLU A 157 12.39 11.61 -5.98
N LEU A 158 12.89 10.76 -5.08
CA LEU A 158 14.04 9.91 -5.36
C LEU A 158 13.55 8.60 -5.99
N PRO A 159 14.15 8.16 -7.11
CA PRO A 159 13.73 6.93 -7.77
C PRO A 159 13.93 5.74 -6.83
N GLY A 160 12.83 5.03 -6.55
CA GLY A 160 12.85 3.87 -5.65
C GLY A 160 12.62 4.17 -4.17
N PHE A 161 12.38 5.43 -3.78
CA PHE A 161 12.07 5.80 -2.40
C PHE A 161 10.76 6.59 -2.32
N SER A 162 9.93 6.26 -1.33
CA SER A 162 8.75 7.05 -1.01
C SER A 162 9.11 8.33 -0.24
N GLU A 163 8.27 9.36 -0.33
CA GLU A 163 8.47 10.66 0.35
C GLU A 163 8.63 10.54 1.88
N ALA A 164 8.05 9.51 2.46
CA ALA A 164 8.17 9.19 3.89
C ALA A 164 9.55 8.61 4.24
N GLN A 165 10.21 7.96 3.28
CA GLN A 165 11.50 7.30 3.45
C GLN A 165 12.67 8.20 3.05
N ALA A 166 12.61 8.81 1.87
CA ALA A 166 13.65 9.70 1.40
C ALA A 166 13.13 10.81 0.46
N VAL A 167 13.64 12.03 0.62
CA VAL A 167 13.31 13.17 -0.24
C VAL A 167 14.56 13.92 -0.66
N GLY A 168 14.62 14.31 -1.93
CA GLY A 168 15.62 15.22 -2.46
C GLY A 168 15.24 16.68 -2.23
N LEU A 169 16.16 17.50 -1.72
CA LEU A 169 15.97 18.93 -1.51
C LEU A 169 16.99 19.73 -2.30
N ILE A 170 16.51 20.66 -3.14
CA ILE A 170 17.35 21.70 -3.75
C ILE A 170 17.10 23.00 -3.00
N LYS A 171 18.13 23.60 -2.42
CA LYS A 171 18.06 24.96 -1.90
C LYS A 171 18.09 25.96 -3.05
N MET A 172 17.05 26.77 -3.19
CA MET A 172 16.99 27.81 -4.21
C MET A 172 17.82 29.01 -3.74
N SER A 173 18.82 29.39 -4.52
CA SER A 173 19.52 30.68 -4.38
C SER A 173 19.01 31.64 -5.46
N VAL A 174 19.00 32.94 -5.16
CA VAL A 174 18.49 34.02 -6.02
C VAL A 174 19.07 34.00 -7.44
N ALA A 175 20.26 33.43 -7.62
CA ALA A 175 20.93 33.26 -8.92
C ALA A 175 20.42 32.08 -9.80
N ASN A 176 19.47 31.26 -9.31
CA ASN A 176 19.09 29.98 -9.93
C ASN A 176 17.59 29.81 -10.22
N ARG A 177 16.82 30.90 -10.26
CA ARG A 177 15.44 30.92 -10.79
C ARG A 177 15.53 31.17 -12.31
N PRO A 178 14.87 30.43 -13.25
CA PRO A 178 13.81 29.41 -13.13
C PRO A 178 13.97 28.16 -14.06
N LYS A 179 13.36 27.00 -13.71
CA LYS A 179 12.86 25.97 -14.69
C LYS A 179 12.16 24.76 -14.06
N TYR A 180 12.00 24.70 -12.74
CA TYR A 180 11.26 23.61 -12.12
C TYR A 180 9.76 23.87 -12.19
N ARG A 181 9.02 22.90 -12.72
CA ARG A 181 7.57 22.83 -12.68
C ARG A 181 7.22 21.55 -11.95
N ILE A 182 6.22 21.61 -11.08
CA ILE A 182 5.68 20.43 -10.40
C ILE A 182 5.32 19.38 -11.45
N GLY A 183 5.76 18.14 -11.24
CA GLY A 183 5.59 17.04 -12.18
C GLY A 183 6.63 16.93 -13.29
N ASN A 184 7.55 17.89 -13.44
CA ASN A 184 8.64 17.80 -14.41
C ASN A 184 9.85 17.04 -13.84
N VAL A 185 10.67 16.49 -14.73
CA VAL A 185 11.89 15.76 -14.36
C VAL A 185 13.09 16.70 -14.38
N ALA A 186 13.83 16.71 -13.28
CA ALA A 186 15.02 17.51 -13.07
C ALA A 186 16.26 16.61 -13.03
N ARG A 187 17.33 16.99 -13.75
CA ARG A 187 18.65 16.38 -13.57
C ARG A 187 19.36 17.07 -12.41
N VAL A 188 19.69 16.28 -11.39
CA VAL A 188 20.20 16.75 -10.10
C VAL A 188 21.44 15.97 -9.71
N ALA A 189 22.34 16.61 -8.97
CA ALA A 189 23.55 16.02 -8.41
C ALA A 189 23.44 15.93 -6.89
N VAL A 190 23.83 14.81 -6.30
CA VAL A 190 23.86 14.63 -4.83
C VAL A 190 25.00 15.43 -4.23
N LEU A 191 24.68 16.39 -3.36
CA LEU A 191 25.64 17.13 -2.54
C LEU A 191 25.90 16.45 -1.20
N GLY A 192 24.88 15.81 -0.62
CA GLY A 192 25.00 15.17 0.68
C GLY A 192 23.75 14.37 1.02
N VAL A 193 23.93 13.33 1.82
CA VAL A 193 22.84 12.52 2.37
C VAL A 193 22.87 12.68 3.88
N ARG A 194 21.75 13.09 4.49
CA ARG A 194 21.62 13.18 5.94
C ARG A 194 20.36 12.47 6.42
N THR A 195 20.48 11.77 7.52
CA THR A 195 19.34 11.10 8.17
C THR A 195 18.84 11.95 9.32
N LEU A 196 17.54 12.26 9.32
CA LEU A 196 16.90 12.99 10.42
C LEU A 196 16.68 12.06 11.61
N LYS A 197 16.53 12.64 12.82
CA LYS A 197 16.19 11.90 14.04
C LYS A 197 14.87 11.11 13.95
N SER A 198 14.01 11.45 12.97
CA SER A 198 12.78 10.76 12.63
C SER A 198 12.97 9.52 11.74
N GLY A 199 14.20 9.17 11.35
CA GLY A 199 14.51 8.06 10.44
C GLY A 199 14.33 8.40 8.95
N ARG A 200 13.86 9.62 8.62
CA ARG A 200 13.70 10.10 7.25
C ARG A 200 15.04 10.52 6.66
N ILE A 201 15.31 10.11 5.42
CA ILE A 201 16.54 10.44 4.70
C ILE A 201 16.31 11.70 3.85
N VAL A 202 17.19 12.68 3.99
CA VAL A 202 17.17 13.92 3.22
C VAL A 202 18.42 13.95 2.37
N VAL A 203 18.23 14.04 1.06
CA VAL A 203 19.32 14.15 0.10
C VAL A 203 19.40 15.60 -0.35
N ASP A 204 20.46 16.30 0.02
CA ASP A 204 20.73 17.65 -0.47
C ASP A 204 21.21 17.55 -1.93
N LEU A 205 20.57 18.30 -2.82
CA LEU A 205 20.75 18.24 -4.28
C LEU A 205 21.13 19.60 -4.85
N ASN A 206 21.93 19.59 -5.92
CA ASN A 206 22.20 20.77 -6.75
C ASN A 206 21.75 20.52 -8.20
N PRO A 207 21.35 21.56 -8.96
CA PRO A 207 21.16 21.42 -10.40
C PRO A 207 22.48 21.04 -11.06
N ALA A 208 22.49 19.97 -11.86
CA ALA A 208 23.68 19.60 -12.62
C ALA A 208 23.90 20.61 -13.77
N PRO A 209 25.14 21.06 -14.04
CA PRO A 209 25.41 21.98 -15.15
C PRO A 209 25.05 21.32 -16.48
N GLN A 210 24.33 22.04 -17.35
CA GLN A 210 24.11 21.59 -18.71
C GLN A 210 25.44 21.62 -19.47
N LYS A 211 25.83 20.47 -20.04
CA LYS A 211 26.95 20.41 -20.98
C LYS A 211 26.53 21.21 -22.22
N LYS A 212 27.12 22.39 -22.44
CA LYS A 212 26.99 23.10 -23.72
C LYS A 212 27.54 22.17 -24.80
N VAL A 213 26.69 21.82 -25.76
CA VAL A 213 27.09 21.21 -27.03
C VAL A 213 27.66 22.31 -27.91
#